data_AF-A0A4Y1ZF01-F1
#
_entry.id   AF-A0A4Y1ZF01-F1
#
_cell.length_a   1.000
_cell.length_b   1.000
_cell.length_c   1.000
_cell.angle_alpha   90.00
_cell.angle_beta   90.00
_cell.angle_gamma   90.00
#
_symmetry.space_group_name_H-M   'P 1'
#
loop_
_entity.id
_entity.type
_entity.pdbx_description
1 polymer ?
#
loop_
_entity_poly.entity_id
_entity_poly.type
_entity_poly.pdbx_seq_one_letter_code
_entity_poly.pdbx_strand_id
1 'polypeptide(L)'
;MRIDRTRKVPVTVLLRSLGFSTDQEIIDLLGEDDYLRNTLEKDNTDSTDKALVEIYERLRPGEPPTVENAKSLLEARFFDPKRYDLANVGRYKMNKKLHIKNRLFNQRLAQKLVDPETGEIVADEGTLLDRRTLDRLLPTIEKKLGFVDYTPSEGVIAGQTIRVQKIDVYSPLEEDKGKVVSVMSNCEIDRSIKHITPADILFFNQLFL
;
A
#
# COMPACT_ATOMS: atom_id res chain seq x y z
N MET A 1 -10.02 0.96 -10.82
CA MET A 1 -9.12 2.13 -10.86
C MET A 1 -9.00 2.66 -12.31
N ARG A 2 -8.69 3.95 -12.51
CA ARG A 2 -8.41 4.54 -13.83
C ARG A 2 -7.04 5.22 -13.78
N ILE A 3 -6.19 4.98 -14.77
CA ILE A 3 -4.89 5.66 -14.90
C ILE A 3 -5.04 6.73 -15.99
N ASP A 4 -4.71 7.98 -15.69
CA ASP A 4 -4.74 9.08 -16.68
C ASP A 4 -6.04 9.17 -17.49
N ARG A 5 -7.19 9.09 -16.80
CA ARG A 5 -8.55 9.16 -17.38
C ARG A 5 -8.88 8.06 -18.41
N THR A 6 -8.09 6.99 -18.49
CA THR A 6 -8.35 5.83 -19.37
C THR A 6 -9.44 4.89 -18.84
N ARG A 7 -9.70 3.78 -19.56
CA ARG A 7 -10.68 2.74 -19.20
C ARG A 7 -10.34 2.11 -17.84
N LYS A 8 -11.37 1.68 -17.10
CA LYS A 8 -11.22 1.14 -15.74
C LYS A 8 -10.47 -0.20 -15.76
N VAL A 9 -9.37 -0.30 -15.00
CA VAL A 9 -8.65 -1.54 -14.66
C VAL A 9 -9.01 -2.01 -13.24
N PRO A 10 -9.02 -3.31 -12.95
CA PRO A 10 -8.90 -3.80 -11.57
C PRO A 10 -7.66 -3.22 -10.88
N VAL A 11 -7.69 -3.07 -9.55
CA VAL A 11 -6.53 -2.53 -8.81
C VAL A 11 -5.40 -3.55 -8.73
N THR A 12 -5.73 -4.83 -8.74
CA THR A 12 -4.81 -5.98 -8.72
C THR A 12 -3.86 -5.96 -9.91
N VAL A 13 -4.32 -5.55 -11.11
CA VAL A 13 -3.46 -5.35 -12.29
C VAL A 13 -2.33 -4.35 -12.01
N LEU A 14 -2.61 -3.25 -11.29
CA LEU A 14 -1.56 -2.31 -10.90
C LEU A 14 -0.59 -2.94 -9.91
N LEU A 15 -1.07 -3.68 -8.91
CA LEU A 15 -0.22 -4.34 -7.92
C LEU A 15 0.69 -5.38 -8.58
N ARG A 16 0.16 -6.18 -9.52
CA ARG A 16 0.98 -7.10 -10.33
C ARG A 16 2.03 -6.37 -11.15
N SER A 17 1.70 -5.25 -11.79
CA SER A 17 2.69 -4.47 -12.54
C SER A 17 3.83 -3.92 -11.67
N LEU A 18 3.57 -3.69 -10.38
CA LEU A 18 4.58 -3.31 -9.40
C LEU A 18 5.40 -4.52 -8.91
N GLY A 19 5.10 -5.76 -9.32
CA GLY A 19 5.90 -6.92 -8.95
C GLY A 19 5.30 -7.80 -7.84
N PHE A 20 4.03 -7.57 -7.45
CA PHE A 20 3.26 -8.54 -6.67
C PHE A 20 2.57 -9.50 -7.64
N SER A 21 3.33 -10.45 -8.17
CA SER A 21 2.96 -11.26 -9.33
C SER A 21 1.78 -12.18 -9.06
N THR A 22 1.71 -12.74 -7.84
CA THR A 22 0.73 -13.77 -7.48
C THR A 22 -0.41 -13.24 -6.61
N ASP A 23 -1.56 -13.90 -6.69
CA ASP A 23 -2.74 -13.59 -5.87
C ASP A 23 -2.42 -13.70 -4.39
N GLN A 24 -1.61 -14.70 -4.02
CA GLN A 24 -1.20 -14.92 -2.64
C GLN A 24 -0.36 -13.75 -2.12
N GLU A 25 0.59 -13.24 -2.91
CA GLU A 25 1.38 -12.06 -2.52
C GLU A 25 0.50 -10.82 -2.34
N ILE A 26 -0.53 -10.65 -3.18
CA ILE A 26 -1.48 -9.54 -3.08
C ILE A 26 -2.36 -9.68 -1.83
N ILE A 27 -2.79 -10.90 -1.50
CA ILE A 27 -3.58 -11.20 -0.29
C ILE A 27 -2.72 -11.00 0.96
N ASP A 28 -1.49 -11.48 0.97
CA ASP A 28 -0.54 -11.32 2.08
C ASP A 28 -0.19 -9.84 2.28
N LEU A 29 -0.09 -9.10 1.18
CA LEU A 29 0.05 -7.65 1.19
C LEU A 29 -1.19 -7.03 1.81
N LEU A 30 -2.35 -7.04 1.15
CA LEU A 30 -3.49 -6.20 1.54
C LEU A 30 -4.34 -6.73 2.69
N GLY A 31 -4.23 -8.01 3.00
CA GLY A 31 -5.13 -8.75 3.88
C GLY A 31 -6.27 -9.43 3.10
N GLU A 32 -6.86 -10.45 3.68
CA GLU A 32 -7.98 -11.16 3.08
C GLU A 32 -9.29 -10.38 3.25
N ASP A 33 -9.89 -10.01 2.11
CA ASP A 33 -11.18 -9.33 2.08
C ASP A 33 -12.03 -9.78 0.88
N ASP A 34 -13.35 -9.73 1.02
CA ASP A 34 -14.29 -10.17 0.00
C ASP A 34 -14.25 -9.26 -1.24
N TYR A 35 -14.03 -7.95 -1.06
CA TYR A 35 -13.85 -7.03 -2.19
C TYR A 35 -12.56 -7.31 -2.93
N LEU A 36 -11.49 -7.68 -2.22
CA LEU A 36 -10.23 -8.07 -2.84
C LEU A 36 -10.40 -9.36 -3.65
N ARG A 37 -11.02 -10.39 -3.07
CA ARG A 37 -11.30 -11.67 -3.74
C ARG A 37 -12.13 -11.48 -5.02
N ASN A 38 -13.22 -10.72 -4.93
CA ASN A 38 -14.05 -10.35 -6.09
C ASN A 38 -13.28 -9.55 -7.16
N THR A 39 -12.23 -8.83 -6.77
CA THR A 39 -11.41 -8.07 -7.71
C THR A 39 -10.37 -8.95 -8.39
N LEU A 40 -9.75 -9.88 -7.64
CA LEU A 40 -8.84 -10.91 -8.18
C LEU A 40 -9.57 -11.80 -9.19
N GLU A 41 -10.81 -12.20 -8.91
CA GLU A 41 -11.62 -12.99 -9.86
C GLU A 41 -11.93 -12.25 -11.18
N LYS A 42 -11.97 -10.91 -11.15
CA LYS A 42 -12.18 -10.07 -12.33
C LYS A 42 -10.88 -9.70 -13.04
N ASP A 43 -9.75 -10.02 -12.45
CA ASP A 43 -8.43 -9.78 -13.02
C ASP A 43 -8.10 -10.91 -14.00
N ASN A 44 -7.89 -10.55 -15.27
CA ASN A 44 -7.52 -11.52 -16.31
C ASN A 44 -6.00 -11.72 -16.40
N THR A 45 -5.22 -11.01 -15.58
CA THR A 45 -3.77 -11.08 -15.57
C THR A 45 -3.30 -12.03 -14.48
N ASP A 46 -2.40 -12.95 -14.83
CA ASP A 46 -1.83 -13.98 -13.95
C ASP A 46 -0.31 -13.78 -13.74
N SER A 47 0.27 -12.72 -14.31
CA SER A 47 1.69 -12.39 -14.18
C SER A 47 1.95 -10.89 -14.28
N THR A 48 3.09 -10.47 -13.74
CA THR A 48 3.61 -9.11 -13.85
C THR A 48 3.70 -8.62 -15.30
N ASP A 49 4.20 -9.45 -16.22
CA ASP A 49 4.36 -9.09 -17.63
C ASP A 49 3.03 -8.85 -18.32
N LYS A 50 2.02 -9.71 -18.09
CA LYS A 50 0.68 -9.52 -18.66
C LYS A 50 0.02 -8.26 -18.10
N ALA A 51 0.20 -8.00 -16.81
CA ALA A 51 -0.29 -6.78 -16.17
C ALA A 51 0.34 -5.50 -16.74
N LEU A 52 1.66 -5.52 -16.99
CA LEU A 52 2.39 -4.43 -17.65
C LEU A 52 1.83 -4.16 -19.05
N VAL A 53 1.68 -5.21 -19.86
CA VAL A 53 1.12 -5.13 -21.21
C VAL A 53 -0.30 -4.57 -21.18
N GLU A 54 -1.17 -5.09 -20.31
CA GLU A 54 -2.55 -4.64 -20.22
C GLU A 54 -2.68 -3.15 -19.83
N ILE A 55 -1.84 -2.67 -18.91
CA ILE A 55 -1.81 -1.25 -18.57
C ILE A 55 -1.30 -0.42 -19.77
N TYR A 56 -0.27 -0.89 -20.47
CA TYR A 56 0.30 -0.18 -21.61
C TYR A 56 -0.69 -0.04 -22.76
N GLU A 57 -1.38 -1.10 -23.16
CA GLU A 57 -2.40 -1.07 -24.24
C GLU A 57 -3.52 -0.07 -23.96
N ARG A 58 -3.89 0.09 -22.68
CA ARG A 58 -4.92 1.05 -22.26
C ARG A 58 -4.42 2.49 -22.27
N LEU A 59 -3.14 2.71 -21.98
CA LEU A 59 -2.52 4.03 -21.99
C LEU A 59 -2.14 4.49 -23.40
N ARG A 60 -1.76 3.57 -24.28
CA ARG A 60 -1.32 3.84 -25.65
C ARG A 60 -2.00 2.87 -26.64
N PRO A 61 -3.28 3.11 -26.97
CA PRO A 61 -3.98 2.25 -27.91
C PRO A 61 -3.34 2.34 -29.30
N GLY A 62 -2.90 1.21 -29.85
CA GLY A 62 -2.35 1.10 -31.21
C GLY A 62 -0.83 1.05 -31.32
N GLU A 63 -0.09 1.23 -30.22
CA GLU A 63 1.35 0.92 -30.17
C GLU A 63 1.55 -0.56 -29.77
N PRO A 64 2.44 -1.32 -30.44
CA PRO A 64 2.68 -2.71 -30.07
C PRO A 64 3.30 -2.78 -28.66
N PRO A 65 2.67 -3.49 -27.71
CA PRO A 65 3.16 -3.55 -26.34
C PRO A 65 4.39 -4.44 -26.25
N THR A 66 5.41 -3.96 -25.56
CA THR A 66 6.51 -4.81 -25.05
C THR A 66 6.62 -4.59 -23.55
N VAL A 67 7.05 -5.62 -22.82
CA VAL A 67 7.20 -5.56 -21.35
C VAL A 67 8.13 -4.41 -20.95
N GLU A 68 9.25 -4.25 -21.67
CA GLU A 68 10.23 -3.20 -21.39
C GLU A 68 9.66 -1.78 -21.62
N ASN A 69 8.93 -1.57 -22.71
CA ASN A 69 8.28 -0.29 -22.99
C ASN A 69 7.18 0.02 -21.96
N ALA A 70 6.43 -1.00 -21.54
CA ALA A 70 5.40 -0.90 -20.52
C ALA A 70 5.99 -0.51 -19.16
N LYS A 71 7.07 -1.18 -18.76
CA LYS A 71 7.82 -0.89 -17.54
C LYS A 71 8.37 0.54 -17.55
N SER A 72 9.09 0.90 -18.61
CA SER A 72 9.65 2.24 -18.80
C SER A 72 8.58 3.33 -18.78
N LEU A 73 7.40 3.06 -19.39
CA LEU A 73 6.29 4.00 -19.39
C LEU A 73 5.77 4.26 -17.97
N LEU A 74 5.55 3.20 -17.18
CA LEU A 74 5.05 3.33 -15.82
C LEU A 74 6.07 3.98 -14.89
N GLU A 75 7.34 3.62 -15.02
CA GLU A 75 8.43 4.25 -14.27
C GLU A 75 8.50 5.75 -14.55
N ALA A 76 8.51 6.14 -15.83
CA ALA A 76 8.53 7.55 -16.23
C ALA A 76 7.25 8.30 -15.81
N ARG A 77 6.09 7.63 -15.74
CA ARG A 77 4.81 8.25 -15.38
C ARG A 77 4.69 8.51 -13.88
N PHE A 78 5.06 7.53 -13.06
CA PHE A 78 4.86 7.59 -11.61
C PHE A 78 6.12 7.99 -10.86
N PHE A 79 7.29 7.45 -11.22
CA PHE A 79 8.48 7.55 -10.37
C PHE A 79 9.51 8.57 -10.85
N ASP A 80 9.39 9.12 -12.07
CA ASP A 80 10.28 10.19 -12.55
C ASP A 80 9.99 11.53 -11.84
N PRO A 81 10.93 12.06 -11.03
CA PRO A 81 10.74 13.30 -10.28
C PRO A 81 10.54 14.53 -11.17
N LYS A 82 10.96 14.48 -12.45
CA LYS A 82 10.77 15.57 -13.40
C LYS A 82 9.36 15.61 -13.98
N ARG A 83 8.69 14.45 -14.03
CA ARG A 83 7.36 14.30 -14.63
C ARG A 83 6.24 14.32 -13.60
N TYR A 84 6.52 13.91 -12.36
CA TYR A 84 5.54 13.84 -11.29
C TYR A 84 6.02 14.60 -10.05
N ASP A 85 5.49 15.82 -9.81
CA ASP A 85 5.79 16.65 -8.64
C ASP A 85 4.51 16.95 -7.85
N LEU A 86 4.47 16.47 -6.61
CA LEU A 86 3.43 16.72 -5.62
C LEU A 86 3.58 18.11 -4.97
N ALA A 87 4.74 18.75 -5.13
CA ALA A 87 5.21 19.88 -4.33
C ALA A 87 5.22 19.57 -2.82
N ASN A 88 5.72 20.52 -2.02
CA ASN A 88 5.78 20.38 -0.57
C ASN A 88 4.38 20.16 0.04
N VAL A 89 3.36 20.83 -0.50
CA VAL A 89 1.98 20.76 0.00
C VAL A 89 1.35 19.41 -0.31
N GLY A 90 1.58 18.84 -1.50
CA GLY A 90 1.06 17.53 -1.85
C GLY A 90 1.72 16.42 -1.03
N ARG A 91 3.05 16.45 -0.88
CA ARG A 91 3.78 15.53 0.02
C ARG A 91 3.27 15.62 1.46
N TYR A 92 3.11 16.84 2.00
CA TYR A 92 2.52 17.03 3.33
C TYR A 92 1.12 16.42 3.47
N LYS A 93 0.23 16.69 2.50
CA LYS A 93 -1.14 16.16 2.51
C LYS A 93 -1.16 14.64 2.42
N MET A 94 -0.30 14.05 1.58
CA MET A 94 -0.21 12.60 1.40
C MET A 94 0.29 11.91 2.66
N ASN A 95 1.42 12.38 3.23
CA ASN A 95 1.94 11.86 4.50
C ASN A 95 0.90 12.00 5.61
N LYS A 96 0.20 13.14 5.71
CA LYS A 96 -0.87 13.33 6.71
C LYS A 96 -2.03 12.36 6.52
N LYS A 97 -2.45 12.08 5.27
CA LYS A 97 -3.58 11.20 4.98
C LYS A 97 -3.24 9.72 5.20
N LEU A 98 -2.02 9.32 4.86
CA LEU A 98 -1.54 7.94 4.99
C LEU A 98 -0.93 7.64 6.36
N HIS A 99 -0.74 8.67 7.20
CA HIS A 99 -0.20 8.51 8.55
C HIS A 99 -0.98 7.50 9.39
N ILE A 100 -0.25 6.55 9.97
CA ILE A 100 -0.79 5.46 10.78
C ILE A 100 -1.70 5.96 11.93
N LYS A 101 -1.31 7.05 12.60
CA LYS A 101 -2.10 7.71 13.66
C LYS A 101 -3.57 7.92 13.28
N ASN A 102 -3.79 8.47 12.09
CA ASN A 102 -5.13 8.87 11.66
C ASN A 102 -5.97 7.66 11.26
N ARG A 103 -5.32 6.57 10.84
CA ARG A 103 -5.96 5.33 10.40
C ARG A 103 -6.29 4.41 11.57
N LEU A 104 -5.46 4.42 12.61
CA LEU A 104 -5.66 3.64 13.83
C LEU A 104 -6.63 4.28 14.83
N PHE A 105 -7.00 5.56 14.64
CA PHE A 105 -7.92 6.25 15.55
C PHE A 105 -9.28 5.54 15.63
N ASN A 106 -9.74 5.30 16.86
CA ASN A 106 -10.96 4.55 17.19
C ASN A 106 -10.97 3.09 16.72
N GLN A 107 -9.82 2.53 16.36
CA GLN A 107 -9.70 1.10 16.04
C GLN A 107 -9.35 0.28 17.29
N ARG A 108 -9.65 -1.02 17.26
CA ARG A 108 -9.28 -1.97 18.31
C ARG A 108 -8.16 -2.86 17.83
N LEU A 109 -7.07 -2.96 18.60
CA LEU A 109 -5.93 -3.79 18.23
C LEU A 109 -6.30 -5.27 18.18
N ALA A 110 -5.87 -5.96 17.13
CA ALA A 110 -6.01 -7.41 16.98
C ALA A 110 -4.74 -8.19 17.39
N GLN A 111 -3.67 -7.47 17.71
CA GLN A 111 -2.40 -8.05 18.15
C GLN A 111 -1.82 -7.26 19.32
N LYS A 112 -0.95 -7.90 20.10
CA LYS A 112 -0.12 -7.22 21.10
C LYS A 112 0.96 -6.40 20.39
N LEU A 113 1.12 -5.15 20.79
CA LEU A 113 2.19 -4.29 20.30
C LEU A 113 3.36 -4.39 21.26
N VAL A 114 4.49 -4.91 20.75
CA VAL A 114 5.74 -5.05 21.50
C VAL A 114 6.76 -4.10 20.92
N ASP A 115 7.44 -3.34 21.78
CA ASP A 115 8.54 -2.49 21.35
C ASP A 115 9.73 -3.38 20.94
N PRO A 116 10.21 -3.29 19.69
CA PRO A 116 11.32 -4.12 19.23
C PRO A 116 12.66 -3.79 19.91
N GLU A 117 12.82 -2.62 20.53
CA GLU A 117 14.05 -2.22 21.22
C GLU A 117 14.08 -2.68 22.68
N THR A 118 12.97 -2.52 23.40
CA THR A 118 12.91 -2.86 24.85
C THR A 118 12.31 -4.23 25.12
N GLY A 119 11.56 -4.79 24.17
CA GLY A 119 10.78 -6.02 24.36
C GLY A 119 9.55 -5.84 25.25
N GLU A 120 9.22 -4.60 25.63
CA GLU A 120 8.08 -4.30 26.49
C GLU A 120 6.77 -4.30 25.70
N ILE A 121 5.70 -4.79 26.33
CA ILE A 121 4.35 -4.74 25.77
C ILE A 121 3.83 -3.30 25.94
N VAL A 122 3.68 -2.60 24.81
CA VAL A 122 3.25 -1.20 24.77
C VAL A 122 1.72 -1.10 24.80
N ALA A 123 1.04 -2.10 24.21
CA ALA A 123 -0.40 -2.26 24.24
C ALA A 123 -0.81 -3.74 24.12
N ASP A 124 -1.81 -4.12 24.90
CA ASP A 124 -2.43 -5.44 24.81
C ASP A 124 -3.41 -5.53 23.63
N GLU A 125 -3.65 -6.76 23.20
CA GLU A 125 -4.71 -7.08 22.26
C GLU A 125 -6.07 -6.62 22.81
N GLY A 126 -6.93 -6.08 21.95
CA GLY A 126 -8.25 -5.59 22.33
C GLY A 126 -8.25 -4.15 22.87
N THR A 127 -7.08 -3.51 23.01
CA THR A 127 -7.00 -2.11 23.43
C THR A 127 -7.65 -1.20 22.38
N LEU A 128 -8.55 -0.32 22.83
CA LEU A 128 -9.15 0.72 21.99
C LEU A 128 -8.16 1.88 21.81
N LEU A 129 -7.88 2.23 20.56
CA LEU A 129 -6.95 3.29 20.20
C LEU A 129 -7.65 4.66 20.20
N ASP A 130 -7.90 5.16 21.41
CA ASP A 130 -8.35 6.53 21.62
C ASP A 130 -7.19 7.54 21.45
N ARG A 131 -7.51 8.83 21.51
CA ARG A 131 -6.50 9.89 21.31
C ARG A 131 -5.37 9.80 22.33
N ARG A 132 -5.68 9.47 23.60
CA ARG A 132 -4.69 9.41 24.69
C ARG A 132 -3.75 8.22 24.53
N THR A 133 -4.30 7.05 24.22
CA THR A 133 -3.57 5.82 24.00
C THR A 133 -2.68 5.97 22.78
N LEU A 134 -3.21 6.52 21.68
CA LEU A 134 -2.40 6.81 20.50
C LEU A 134 -1.27 7.80 20.81
N ASP A 135 -1.55 8.92 21.49
CA ASP A 135 -0.49 9.89 21.83
C ASP A 135 0.63 9.25 22.69
N ARG A 136 0.31 8.23 23.50
CA ARG A 136 1.30 7.42 24.23
C ARG A 136 2.07 6.45 23.33
N LEU A 137 1.39 5.80 22.38
CA LEU A 137 1.96 4.78 21.50
C LEU A 137 2.74 5.35 20.32
N LEU A 138 2.43 6.57 19.88
CA LEU A 138 3.01 7.18 18.68
C LEU A 138 4.54 7.20 18.66
N PRO A 139 5.24 7.62 19.75
CA PRO A 139 6.70 7.62 19.74
C PRO A 139 7.31 6.24 19.49
N THR A 140 6.64 5.17 19.94
CA THR A 140 7.08 3.80 19.72
C THR A 140 6.70 3.30 18.32
N ILE A 141 5.49 3.66 17.85
CA ILE A 141 5.02 3.32 16.51
C ILE A 141 5.91 3.96 15.43
N GLU A 142 6.30 5.22 15.58
CA GLU A 142 7.11 5.94 14.60
C GLU A 142 8.56 5.43 14.51
N LYS A 143 9.11 4.84 15.59
CA LYS A 143 10.48 4.33 15.59
C LYS A 143 10.64 3.08 14.70
N LYS A 144 10.02 1.96 15.09
CA LYS A 144 10.24 0.65 14.44
C LYS A 144 9.10 -0.37 14.58
N LEU A 145 7.93 0.03 15.11
CA LEU A 145 6.87 -0.95 15.34
C LEU A 145 6.13 -1.30 14.03
N GLY A 146 6.03 -2.60 13.74
CA GLY A 146 5.22 -3.12 12.61
C GLY A 146 5.82 -2.84 11.23
N PHE A 147 7.13 -2.62 11.14
CA PHE A 147 7.79 -2.41 9.86
C PHE A 147 8.00 -3.75 9.13
N VAL A 148 7.62 -3.79 7.86
CA VAL A 148 7.81 -4.92 6.95
C VAL A 148 8.51 -4.39 5.70
N ASP A 149 9.56 -5.06 5.28
CA ASP A 149 10.31 -4.71 4.07
C ASP A 149 9.91 -5.67 2.94
N TYR A 150 9.42 -5.13 1.83
CA TYR A 150 9.14 -5.88 0.61
C TYR A 150 10.21 -5.57 -0.44
N THR A 151 10.75 -6.61 -1.07
CA THR A 151 11.69 -6.48 -2.18
C THR A 151 11.18 -7.31 -3.36
N PRO A 152 10.37 -6.70 -4.26
CA PRO A 152 9.89 -7.39 -5.45
C PRO A 152 11.05 -7.81 -6.36
N SER A 153 10.98 -9.04 -6.86
CA SER A 153 11.96 -9.60 -7.80
C SER A 153 11.75 -9.09 -9.24
N GLU A 154 10.52 -8.72 -9.59
CA GLU A 154 10.12 -8.30 -10.94
C GLU A 154 9.22 -7.05 -10.92
N GLY A 155 8.79 -6.59 -12.09
CA GLY A 155 7.92 -5.41 -12.23
C GLY A 155 8.66 -4.08 -12.28
N VAL A 156 7.90 -2.99 -12.14
CA VAL A 156 8.42 -1.61 -12.25
C VAL A 156 9.43 -1.29 -11.15
N ILE A 157 9.22 -1.83 -9.96
CA ILE A 157 10.01 -1.55 -8.76
C ILE A 157 10.97 -2.69 -8.41
N ALA A 158 11.30 -3.53 -9.38
CA ALA A 158 12.21 -4.66 -9.21
C ALA A 158 13.54 -4.22 -8.57
N GLY A 159 13.94 -4.89 -7.50
CA GLY A 159 15.20 -4.60 -6.78
C GLY A 159 15.15 -3.39 -5.84
N GLN A 160 14.03 -2.69 -5.71
CA GLN A 160 13.84 -1.63 -4.71
C GLN A 160 13.27 -2.22 -3.43
N THR A 161 13.91 -1.94 -2.30
CA THR A 161 13.35 -2.27 -0.98
C THR A 161 12.31 -1.24 -0.58
N ILE A 162 11.07 -1.68 -0.41
CA ILE A 162 9.96 -0.86 0.06
C ILE A 162 9.70 -1.20 1.50
N ARG A 163 9.95 -0.22 2.36
CA ARG A 163 9.61 -0.28 3.75
C ARG A 163 8.16 0.15 3.96
N VAL A 164 7.40 -0.70 4.65
CA VAL A 164 5.99 -0.47 4.95
C VAL A 164 5.76 -0.59 6.44
N GLN A 165 4.72 0.05 6.95
CA GLN A 165 4.26 -0.18 8.31
C GLN A 165 2.89 -0.85 8.26
N LYS A 166 2.73 -1.98 8.94
CA LYS A 166 1.52 -2.82 8.99
C LYS A 166 1.15 -3.10 10.45
N ILE A 167 -0.08 -2.77 10.83
CA ILE A 167 -0.63 -3.04 12.16
C ILE A 167 -2.02 -3.64 12.03
N ASP A 168 -2.24 -4.78 12.67
CA ASP A 168 -3.50 -5.51 12.58
C ASP A 168 -4.53 -5.01 13.62
N VAL A 169 -5.74 -4.73 13.13
CA VAL A 169 -6.88 -4.25 13.91
C VAL A 169 -8.12 -5.09 13.63
N TYR A 170 -9.07 -5.06 14.55
CA TYR A 170 -10.39 -5.65 14.30
C TYR A 170 -11.19 -4.75 13.35
N SER A 171 -11.90 -5.36 12.39
CA SER A 171 -12.80 -4.64 11.48
C SER A 171 -13.88 -3.86 12.27
N PRO A 172 -14.15 -2.59 11.91
CA PRO A 172 -15.23 -1.81 12.51
C PRO A 172 -16.62 -2.09 11.89
N LEU A 173 -16.67 -2.80 10.75
CA LEU A 173 -17.90 -3.11 10.02
C LEU A 173 -18.43 -4.48 10.47
N GLU A 174 -19.57 -4.44 11.18
CA GLU A 174 -20.47 -5.55 11.57
C GLU A 174 -19.99 -6.59 12.60
N GLU A 175 -20.99 -7.16 13.30
CA GLU A 175 -20.97 -8.05 14.47
C GLU A 175 -20.24 -9.40 14.28
N ASP A 176 -19.49 -9.59 13.19
CA ASP A 176 -18.75 -10.82 12.92
C ASP A 176 -17.40 -10.85 13.63
N LYS A 177 -17.42 -11.48 14.81
CA LYS A 177 -16.36 -12.33 15.40
C LYS A 177 -14.95 -12.14 14.83
N GLY A 178 -14.32 -11.02 15.14
CA GLY A 178 -12.87 -10.94 15.12
C GLY A 178 -12.19 -11.00 13.74
N LYS A 179 -12.87 -10.59 12.65
CA LYS A 179 -12.17 -10.40 11.36
C LYS A 179 -11.04 -9.39 11.54
N VAL A 180 -9.82 -9.84 11.28
CA VAL A 180 -8.60 -9.04 11.40
C VAL A 180 -8.34 -8.35 10.07
N VAL A 181 -8.19 -7.03 10.11
CA VAL A 181 -7.83 -6.21 8.96
C VAL A 181 -6.52 -5.53 9.28
N SER A 182 -5.58 -5.61 8.34
CA SER A 182 -4.32 -4.91 8.47
C SER A 182 -4.51 -3.44 8.11
N VAL A 183 -4.04 -2.52 8.94
CA VAL A 183 -3.95 -1.10 8.62
C VAL A 183 -2.51 -0.76 8.29
N MET A 184 -2.30 -0.24 7.08
CA MET A 184 -0.96 0.12 6.62
C MET A 184 -0.73 1.62 6.51
N SER A 185 0.53 2.00 6.50
CA SER A 185 0.99 3.38 6.41
C SER A 185 2.24 3.47 5.53
N ASN A 186 2.44 4.64 4.92
CA ASN A 186 3.56 4.92 4.01
C ASN A 186 4.91 5.11 4.69
N CYS A 187 5.02 4.78 5.98
CA CYS A 187 6.15 5.13 6.84
C CYS A 187 6.43 6.65 6.82
N GLU A 188 7.39 7.11 7.63
CA GLU A 188 7.77 8.53 7.60
C GLU A 188 8.67 8.81 6.39
N ILE A 189 8.07 9.18 5.27
CA ILE A 189 8.78 9.61 4.05
C ILE A 189 9.28 11.04 4.23
N ASP A 190 10.55 11.27 3.90
CA ASP A 190 11.18 12.58 3.96
C ASP A 190 10.43 13.64 3.12
N ARG A 191 10.28 14.85 3.68
CA ARG A 191 9.53 15.95 3.06
C ARG A 191 10.22 16.52 1.81
N SER A 192 11.51 16.26 1.63
CA SER A 192 12.28 16.62 0.44
C SER A 192 11.91 15.78 -0.78
N ILE A 193 11.34 14.58 -0.58
CA ILE A 193 10.85 13.72 -1.67
C ILE A 193 9.51 14.24 -2.15
N LYS A 194 9.52 14.97 -3.27
CA LYS A 194 8.31 15.63 -3.81
C LYS A 194 7.62 14.83 -4.91
N HIS A 195 8.13 13.68 -5.32
CA HIS A 195 7.45 12.78 -6.26
C HIS A 195 6.78 11.63 -5.49
N ILE A 196 5.89 10.87 -6.12
CA ILE A 196 5.23 9.72 -5.50
C ILE A 196 6.22 8.56 -5.34
N THR A 197 6.14 7.84 -4.23
CA THR A 197 6.96 6.65 -3.98
C THR A 197 6.14 5.37 -4.17
N PRO A 198 6.78 4.21 -4.41
CA PRO A 198 6.07 2.93 -4.47
C PRO A 198 5.23 2.65 -3.21
N ALA A 199 5.77 2.96 -2.02
CA ALA A 199 5.06 2.91 -0.76
C ALA A 199 3.73 3.67 -0.81
N ASP A 200 3.75 4.93 -1.28
CA ASP A 200 2.54 5.75 -1.39
C ASP A 200 1.45 5.08 -2.24
N ILE A 201 1.83 4.41 -3.34
CA ILE A 201 0.88 3.73 -4.24
C ILE A 201 0.26 2.51 -3.57
N LEU A 202 1.04 1.69 -2.88
CA LEU A 202 0.54 0.47 -2.23
C LEU A 202 -0.56 0.80 -1.20
N PHE A 203 -0.36 1.83 -0.37
CA PHE A 203 -1.32 2.15 0.70
C PHE A 203 -2.50 3.00 0.26
N PHE A 204 -2.34 3.78 -0.82
CA PHE A 204 -3.48 4.46 -1.39
C PHE A 204 -4.56 3.46 -1.80
N ASN A 205 -4.17 2.30 -2.35
CA ASN A 205 -5.13 1.26 -2.77
C ASN A 205 -5.84 0.59 -1.58
N GLN A 206 -5.16 0.41 -0.45
CA GLN A 206 -5.77 -0.12 0.78
C GLN A 206 -6.81 0.84 1.41
N LEU A 207 -6.85 2.12 1.02
CA LEU A 207 -7.87 3.04 1.53
C LEU A 207 -9.27 2.78 0.94
N PHE A 208 -9.35 2.04 -0.16
CA PHE A 208 -10.60 1.83 -0.92
C PHE A 208 -11.14 0.40 -0.83
N LEU A 209 -10.47 -0.46 -0.08
CA LEU A 209 -10.92 -1.78 0.32
C LEU A 209 -11.46 -1.66 1.75
#